data_AF-A0A1S8AAC1-F1
#
_entry.id   AF-A0A1S8AAC1-F1
#
_cell.length_a   1.000
_cell.length_b   1.000
_cell.length_c   1.000
_cell.angle_alpha   90.00
_cell.angle_beta   90.00
_cell.angle_gamma   90.00
#
_symmetry.space_group_name_H-M   'P 1'
#
loop_
_entity.id
_entity.type
_entity.pdbx_description
1 polymer ?
#
loop_
_entity_poly.entity_id
_entity_poly.type
_entity_poly.pdbx_seq_one_letter_code
_entity_poly.pdbx_strand_id
1 'polypeptide(L)'
;MSPGLVEQDDGLGDSALEPVAICGMACRLPGGIDSDSSFWQMLVEKRSGQTPKVPESRFNIDAHYHENIARPGSFNVAGGYFLDGNPVDFDPTFFNMTPIEAQWLDPQQRKMLEVSYECLVSAGVTLESIAGSNTAVFVGSFTSDYQQMSIRDPDFRHNYAATGVDPGIISNRIGNVFNLNGPSFTINTACSSSIYALHNACHALRNRDCDAAIVGGVNLIMTVDQHMNTAKLGILSPTSTCHTFDASADGYGRAEGVGALYVKRLSDAIRDGDPIRGVVRATAVNT
;
A
#
# COMPACT_ATOMS: atom_id res chain seq x y z
N MET A 1 34.07 -53.72 -7.35
CA MET A 1 33.39 -52.72 -8.20
C MET A 1 31.96 -52.64 -7.71
N SER A 2 31.69 -51.70 -6.80
CA SER A 2 30.34 -51.43 -6.32
C SER A 2 29.68 -50.44 -7.30
N PRO A 3 28.45 -50.67 -7.77
CA PRO A 3 27.76 -49.70 -8.62
C PRO A 3 27.48 -48.45 -7.80
N GLY A 4 27.89 -47.29 -8.32
CA GLY A 4 27.61 -46.00 -7.72
C GLY A 4 26.10 -45.76 -7.65
N LEU A 5 25.64 -45.35 -6.46
CA LEU A 5 24.32 -44.76 -6.28
C LEU A 5 24.29 -43.48 -7.10
N VAL A 6 23.47 -43.45 -8.13
CA VAL A 6 23.06 -42.23 -8.81
C VAL A 6 22.17 -41.50 -7.81
N GLU A 7 22.63 -40.36 -7.30
CA GLU A 7 21.75 -39.40 -6.62
C GLU A 7 20.72 -38.94 -7.66
N GLN A 8 19.49 -39.43 -7.53
CA GLN A 8 18.33 -38.79 -8.13
C GLN A 8 18.13 -37.48 -7.39
N ASP A 9 18.57 -36.38 -8.02
CA ASP A 9 18.11 -35.05 -7.67
C ASP A 9 16.66 -34.94 -8.14
N ASP A 10 15.74 -35.37 -7.27
CA ASP A 10 14.32 -35.12 -7.43
C ASP A 10 14.12 -33.61 -7.30
N GLY A 11 14.21 -32.89 -8.42
CA GLY A 11 14.20 -31.42 -8.55
C GLY A 11 12.93 -30.69 -8.05
N LEU A 12 12.21 -31.29 -7.11
CA LEU A 12 11.21 -30.68 -6.26
C LEU A 12 11.92 -30.17 -4.99
N GLY A 13 12.63 -29.04 -5.12
CA GLY A 13 12.94 -28.24 -3.94
C GLY A 13 11.64 -28.04 -3.14
N ASP A 14 11.70 -28.29 -1.83
CA ASP A 14 10.54 -28.31 -0.93
C ASP A 14 9.56 -27.17 -1.27
N SER A 15 8.40 -27.51 -1.84
CA SER A 15 7.43 -26.53 -2.35
C SER A 15 6.94 -25.60 -1.23
N ALA A 16 7.02 -26.06 0.02
CA ALA A 16 6.74 -25.26 1.21
C ALA A 16 7.71 -24.08 1.40
N LEU A 17 8.91 -24.14 0.81
CA LEU A 17 9.97 -23.14 0.94
C LEU A 17 10.31 -22.47 -0.40
N GLU A 18 9.48 -22.66 -1.43
CA GLU A 18 9.73 -22.06 -2.74
C GLU A 18 9.88 -20.52 -2.60
N PRO A 19 10.99 -19.93 -3.08
CA PRO A 19 11.18 -18.49 -3.03
C PRO A 19 10.17 -17.76 -3.92
N VAL A 20 9.84 -16.53 -3.53
CA VAL A 20 8.93 -15.66 -4.29
C VAL A 20 9.73 -14.53 -4.92
N ALA A 21 9.63 -14.38 -6.23
CA ALA A 21 10.25 -13.29 -6.99
C ALA A 21 9.39 -12.03 -6.90
N ILE A 22 10.06 -10.88 -6.73
CA ILE A 22 9.47 -9.56 -6.94
C ILE A 22 9.72 -9.18 -8.39
N CYS A 23 8.67 -9.19 -9.20
CA CYS A 23 8.76 -8.95 -10.63
C CYS A 23 8.47 -7.49 -11.00
N GLY A 24 7.51 -6.86 -10.31
CA GLY A 24 7.15 -5.46 -10.48
C GLY A 24 7.10 -4.73 -9.15
N MET A 25 7.30 -3.41 -9.22
CA MET A 25 7.08 -2.49 -8.10
C MET A 25 6.67 -1.11 -8.59
N ALA A 26 5.83 -0.44 -7.82
CA ALA A 26 5.48 0.97 -8.01
C ALA A 26 5.12 1.61 -6.66
N CYS A 27 5.26 2.93 -6.57
CA CYS A 27 4.90 3.66 -5.36
C CYS A 27 4.53 5.12 -5.63
N ARG A 28 3.74 5.68 -4.71
CA ARG A 28 3.59 7.12 -4.48
C ARG A 28 4.01 7.42 -3.05
N LEU A 29 5.01 8.27 -2.88
CA LEU A 29 5.54 8.64 -1.57
C LEU A 29 5.75 10.18 -1.49
N PRO A 30 5.82 10.74 -0.28
CA PRO A 30 6.04 12.17 -0.07
C PRO A 30 7.38 12.67 -0.65
N GLY A 31 7.42 13.92 -1.11
CA GLY A 31 8.64 14.56 -1.61
C GLY A 31 8.85 14.41 -3.12
N GLY A 32 7.75 14.33 -3.87
CA GLY A 32 7.71 14.22 -5.33
C GLY A 32 7.99 12.81 -5.83
N ILE A 33 7.86 11.78 -4.99
CA ILE A 33 8.14 10.40 -5.38
C ILE A 33 6.91 9.80 -6.06
N ASP A 34 7.05 9.56 -7.35
CA ASP A 34 6.05 8.95 -8.22
C ASP A 34 6.48 7.59 -8.80
N SER A 35 7.71 7.13 -8.55
CA SER A 35 8.25 5.89 -9.12
C SER A 35 9.33 5.29 -8.21
N ASP A 36 9.67 4.02 -8.47
CA ASP A 36 10.81 3.34 -7.84
C ASP A 36 12.13 4.07 -8.11
N SER A 37 12.28 4.64 -9.31
CA SER A 37 13.46 5.41 -9.72
C SER A 37 13.57 6.74 -8.99
N SER A 38 12.48 7.51 -8.87
CA SER A 38 12.49 8.77 -8.11
C SER A 38 12.65 8.53 -6.61
N PHE A 39 12.12 7.41 -6.10
CA PHE A 39 12.38 6.97 -4.73
C PHE A 39 13.86 6.67 -4.49
N TRP A 40 14.48 5.88 -5.35
CA TRP A 40 15.90 5.53 -5.25
C TRP A 40 16.79 6.79 -5.28
N GLN A 41 16.50 7.72 -6.19
CA GLN A 41 17.22 8.98 -6.26
C GLN A 41 17.12 9.78 -4.96
N MET A 42 15.93 9.89 -4.37
CA MET A 42 15.74 10.59 -3.10
C MET A 42 16.55 9.97 -1.96
N LEU A 43 16.64 8.63 -1.90
CA LEU A 43 17.44 7.90 -0.92
C LEU A 43 18.95 8.16 -1.08
N VAL A 44 19.45 8.08 -2.32
CA VAL A 44 20.88 8.33 -2.64
C VAL A 44 21.27 9.77 -2.29
N GLU A 45 20.40 10.73 -2.59
CA GLU A 45 20.59 12.15 -2.29
C GLU A 45 20.34 12.50 -0.81
N LYS A 46 19.86 11.54 0.00
CA LYS A 46 19.53 11.72 1.43
C LYS A 46 18.54 12.87 1.68
N ARG A 47 17.59 13.05 0.77
CA ARG A 47 16.56 14.08 0.89
C ARG A 47 15.44 13.63 1.83
N SER A 48 14.69 14.60 2.34
CA SER A 48 13.50 14.38 3.16
C SER A 48 12.26 14.92 2.43
N GLY A 49 11.18 14.15 2.44
CA GLY A 49 9.86 14.54 1.93
C GLY A 49 8.96 15.14 3.03
N GLN A 50 9.56 15.57 4.14
CA GLN A 50 8.85 16.16 5.27
C GLN A 50 8.24 17.49 4.86
N THR A 51 7.01 17.73 5.30
CA THR A 51 6.36 19.03 5.23
C THR A 51 6.25 19.61 6.65
N PRO A 52 6.61 20.89 6.85
CA PRO A 52 6.58 21.52 8.17
C PRO A 52 5.14 21.78 8.67
N LYS A 53 4.17 21.80 7.75
CA LYS A 53 2.75 21.99 8.03
C LYS A 53 1.91 21.03 7.20
N VAL A 54 0.78 20.57 7.75
CA VAL A 54 -0.26 19.85 7.01
C VAL A 54 -0.71 20.71 5.81
N PRO A 55 -0.74 20.17 4.58
CA PRO A 55 -1.25 20.90 3.42
C PRO A 55 -2.72 21.31 3.57
N GLU A 56 -3.07 22.50 3.08
CA GLU A 56 -4.46 23.02 3.11
C GLU A 56 -5.46 22.11 2.39
N SER A 57 -4.98 21.29 1.44
CA SER A 57 -5.79 20.30 0.72
C SER A 57 -6.19 19.07 1.54
N ARG A 58 -5.72 18.93 2.79
CA ARG A 58 -6.11 17.83 3.70
C ARG A 58 -7.20 18.26 4.66
N PHE A 59 -6.83 19.07 5.65
CA PHE A 59 -7.74 19.63 6.64
C PHE A 59 -7.14 20.90 7.26
N ASN A 60 -8.00 21.74 7.83
CA ASN A 60 -7.58 22.97 8.51
C ASN A 60 -6.91 22.64 9.85
N ILE A 61 -5.58 22.51 9.84
CA ILE A 61 -4.81 22.24 11.06
C ILE A 61 -4.88 23.40 12.08
N ASP A 62 -4.97 24.65 11.63
CA ASP A 62 -4.93 25.82 12.52
C ASP A 62 -6.17 25.87 13.44
N ALA A 63 -7.28 25.26 13.03
CA ALA A 63 -8.48 25.12 13.87
C ALA A 63 -8.28 24.19 15.09
N HIS A 64 -7.23 23.37 15.08
CA HIS A 64 -6.99 22.31 16.06
C HIS A 64 -5.59 22.36 16.69
N TYR A 65 -4.66 23.10 16.12
CA TYR A 65 -3.32 23.24 16.68
C TYR A 65 -3.36 24.04 18.00
N HIS A 66 -2.72 23.50 19.04
CA HIS A 66 -2.58 24.18 20.32
C HIS A 66 -1.40 23.60 21.12
N GLU A 67 -0.61 24.45 21.76
CA GLU A 67 0.54 24.00 22.57
C GLU A 67 0.12 23.12 23.76
N ASN A 68 -1.00 23.47 24.41
CA ASN A 68 -1.56 22.67 25.49
C ASN A 68 -2.44 21.52 24.96
N ILE A 69 -1.86 20.32 24.88
CA ILE A 69 -2.53 19.08 24.42
C ILE A 69 -3.67 18.61 25.34
N ALA A 70 -3.77 19.13 26.57
CA ALA A 70 -4.88 18.81 27.47
C ALA A 70 -6.19 19.51 27.04
N ARG A 71 -6.11 20.53 26.18
CA ARG A 71 -7.29 21.18 25.61
C ARG A 71 -8.05 20.17 24.72
N PRO A 72 -9.34 19.90 24.98
CA PRO A 72 -10.14 19.02 24.13
C PRO A 72 -10.13 19.47 22.68
N GLY A 73 -10.00 18.52 21.75
CA GLY A 73 -9.97 18.81 20.32
C GLY A 73 -8.72 19.57 19.87
N SER A 74 -7.58 19.38 20.53
CA SER A 74 -6.30 19.96 20.09
C SER A 74 -5.15 18.96 20.01
N PHE A 75 -4.10 19.34 19.27
CA PHE A 75 -2.82 18.65 19.17
C PHE A 75 -1.70 19.66 18.86
N ASN A 76 -0.43 19.27 19.05
CA ASN A 76 0.73 20.17 18.95
C ASN A 76 1.76 19.73 17.89
N VAL A 77 1.36 18.90 16.93
CA VAL A 77 2.23 18.38 15.85
C VAL A 77 1.79 19.01 14.54
N ALA A 78 2.61 19.89 13.96
CA ALA A 78 2.18 20.74 12.85
C ALA A 78 2.28 20.07 11.46
N GLY A 79 3.20 19.14 11.29
CA GLY A 79 3.60 18.63 9.98
C GLY A 79 3.55 17.10 9.88
N GLY A 80 4.28 16.58 8.89
CA GLY A 80 4.36 15.16 8.59
C GLY A 80 4.92 14.94 7.20
N TYR A 81 4.51 13.86 6.55
CA TYR A 81 4.92 13.55 5.18
C TYR A 81 3.66 13.28 4.36
N PHE A 82 3.39 14.13 3.36
CA PHE A 82 2.16 14.09 2.57
C PHE A 82 2.50 13.88 1.10
N LEU A 83 1.64 13.15 0.39
CA LEU A 83 1.74 13.07 -1.06
C LEU A 83 1.55 14.45 -1.67
N ASP A 84 2.36 14.75 -2.68
CA ASP A 84 2.26 15.95 -3.48
C ASP A 84 0.93 16.00 -4.25
N GLY A 85 0.45 17.21 -4.50
CA GLY A 85 -0.81 17.44 -5.22
C GLY A 85 -2.06 17.19 -4.37
N ASN A 86 -3.19 17.02 -5.05
CA ASN A 86 -4.47 16.79 -4.42
C ASN A 86 -4.73 15.27 -4.30
N PRO A 87 -5.00 14.73 -3.09
CA PRO A 87 -5.15 13.29 -2.88
C PRO A 87 -6.32 12.70 -3.66
N VAL A 88 -7.32 13.51 -4.04
CA VAL A 88 -8.48 13.05 -4.80
C VAL A 88 -8.25 12.98 -6.32
N ASP A 89 -7.12 13.46 -6.83
CA ASP A 89 -6.82 13.43 -8.27
C ASP A 89 -6.76 11.98 -8.79
N PHE A 90 -7.47 11.71 -9.88
CA PHE A 90 -7.64 10.38 -10.46
C PHE A 90 -8.15 10.47 -11.90
N ASP A 91 -7.70 9.58 -12.79
CA ASP A 91 -8.26 9.42 -14.14
C ASP A 91 -9.29 8.29 -14.16
N PRO A 92 -10.60 8.59 -14.04
CA PRO A 92 -11.62 7.55 -14.02
C PRO A 92 -11.83 6.89 -15.38
N THR A 93 -11.54 7.59 -16.48
CA THR A 93 -11.81 7.10 -17.84
C THR A 93 -10.85 5.97 -18.19
N PHE A 94 -9.59 6.10 -17.77
CA PHE A 94 -8.59 5.04 -17.92
C PHE A 94 -9.04 3.72 -17.26
N PHE A 95 -9.67 3.80 -16.08
CA PHE A 95 -10.14 2.62 -15.32
C PHE A 95 -11.61 2.25 -15.63
N ASN A 96 -12.16 2.72 -16.75
CA ASN A 96 -13.53 2.43 -17.19
C ASN A 96 -14.60 2.78 -16.14
N MET A 97 -14.38 3.87 -15.39
CA MET A 97 -15.31 4.39 -14.38
C MET A 97 -15.94 5.70 -14.84
N THR A 98 -17.19 5.91 -14.43
CA THR A 98 -17.85 7.19 -14.69
C THR A 98 -17.30 8.29 -13.77
N PRO A 99 -17.26 9.56 -14.19
CA PRO A 99 -16.84 10.66 -13.32
C PRO A 99 -17.67 10.75 -12.04
N ILE A 100 -18.98 10.44 -12.13
CA ILE A 100 -19.86 10.43 -10.96
C ILE A 100 -19.46 9.31 -9.99
N GLU A 101 -19.19 8.09 -10.45
CA GLU A 101 -18.72 7.01 -9.57
C GLU A 101 -17.42 7.39 -8.85
N ALA A 102 -16.46 7.92 -9.61
CA ALA A 102 -15.14 8.25 -9.11
C ALA A 102 -15.16 9.27 -7.96
N GLN A 103 -16.10 10.22 -7.96
CA GLN A 103 -16.26 11.20 -6.87
C GLN A 103 -16.52 10.56 -5.51
N TRP A 104 -17.16 9.38 -5.48
CA TRP A 104 -17.53 8.66 -4.26
C TRP A 104 -16.47 7.66 -3.78
N LEU A 105 -15.41 7.45 -4.56
CA LEU A 105 -14.34 6.51 -4.20
C LEU A 105 -13.40 7.14 -3.16
N ASP A 106 -13.04 6.38 -2.14
CA ASP A 106 -11.94 6.72 -1.25
C ASP A 106 -10.67 6.94 -2.09
N PRO A 107 -9.96 8.07 -1.93
CA PRO A 107 -8.64 8.30 -2.53
C PRO A 107 -7.67 7.12 -2.42
N GLN A 108 -7.74 6.33 -1.35
CA GLN A 108 -6.94 5.12 -1.19
C GLN A 108 -7.24 4.07 -2.28
N GLN A 109 -8.52 3.88 -2.64
CA GLN A 109 -8.90 2.99 -3.74
C GLN A 109 -8.38 3.52 -5.09
N ARG A 110 -8.50 4.83 -5.32
CA ARG A 110 -8.04 5.50 -6.55
C ARG A 110 -6.54 5.33 -6.74
N LYS A 111 -5.74 5.66 -5.72
CA LYS A 111 -4.29 5.55 -5.77
C LYS A 111 -3.81 4.10 -5.86
N MET A 112 -4.49 3.17 -5.21
CA MET A 112 -4.15 1.76 -5.36
C MET A 112 -4.41 1.23 -6.78
N LEU A 113 -5.40 1.74 -7.51
CA LEU A 113 -5.59 1.39 -8.93
C LEU A 113 -4.44 1.90 -9.81
N GLU A 114 -4.07 3.17 -9.66
CA GLU A 114 -2.92 3.79 -10.37
C GLU A 114 -1.63 3.02 -10.10
N VAL A 115 -1.29 2.82 -8.82
CA VAL A 115 -0.04 2.15 -8.42
C VAL A 115 -0.05 0.67 -8.78
N SER A 116 -1.20 -0.01 -8.75
CA SER A 116 -1.28 -1.41 -9.19
C SER A 116 -1.05 -1.53 -10.70
N TYR A 117 -1.64 -0.65 -11.51
CA TYR A 117 -1.40 -0.61 -12.94
C TYR A 117 0.09 -0.39 -13.25
N GLU A 118 0.72 0.61 -12.63
CA GLU A 118 2.14 0.90 -12.84
C GLU A 118 3.06 -0.21 -12.35
N CYS A 119 2.66 -0.91 -11.30
CA CYS A 119 3.37 -2.10 -10.82
C CYS A 119 3.36 -3.23 -11.88
N LEU A 120 2.24 -3.43 -12.56
CA LEU A 120 2.13 -4.37 -13.69
C LEU A 120 2.99 -3.92 -14.88
N VAL A 121 2.96 -2.64 -15.23
CA VAL A 121 3.82 -2.06 -16.27
C VAL A 121 5.30 -2.28 -15.94
N SER A 122 5.69 -2.05 -14.69
CA SER A 122 7.04 -2.26 -14.13
C SER A 122 7.49 -3.73 -14.17
N ALA A 123 6.55 -4.67 -14.18
CA ALA A 123 6.78 -6.10 -14.38
C ALA A 123 6.78 -6.54 -15.87
N GLY A 124 6.42 -5.65 -16.80
CA GLY A 124 6.24 -6.02 -18.22
C GLY A 124 4.93 -6.77 -18.50
N VAL A 125 3.96 -6.72 -17.59
CA VAL A 125 2.66 -7.40 -17.71
C VAL A 125 1.63 -6.45 -18.32
N THR A 126 0.99 -6.86 -19.41
CA THR A 126 -0.06 -6.07 -20.06
C THR A 126 -1.44 -6.36 -19.46
N LEU A 127 -2.37 -5.41 -19.57
CA LEU A 127 -3.75 -5.59 -19.11
C LEU A 127 -4.45 -6.77 -19.81
N GLU A 128 -4.16 -6.98 -21.10
CA GLU A 128 -4.71 -8.10 -21.87
C GLU A 128 -4.16 -9.44 -21.39
N SER A 129 -2.87 -9.48 -21.00
CA SER A 129 -2.22 -10.72 -20.57
C SER A 129 -2.67 -11.17 -19.17
N ILE A 130 -3.01 -10.22 -18.29
CA ILE A 130 -3.41 -10.52 -16.91
C ILE A 130 -4.92 -10.72 -16.75
N ALA A 131 -5.73 -10.19 -17.66
CA ALA A 131 -7.18 -10.34 -17.61
C ALA A 131 -7.58 -11.82 -17.66
N GLY A 132 -8.41 -12.25 -16.71
CA GLY A 132 -8.86 -13.63 -16.52
C GLY A 132 -7.86 -14.53 -15.80
N SER A 133 -6.67 -14.05 -15.47
CA SER A 133 -5.63 -14.84 -14.80
C SER A 133 -5.99 -15.16 -13.34
N ASN A 134 -5.40 -16.22 -12.80
CA ASN A 134 -5.47 -16.56 -11.37
C ASN A 134 -4.48 -15.72 -10.55
N THR A 135 -4.58 -14.38 -10.67
CA THR A 135 -3.77 -13.43 -9.90
C THR A 135 -4.52 -13.00 -8.65
N ALA A 136 -3.89 -13.13 -7.49
CA ALA A 136 -4.42 -12.68 -6.21
C ALA A 136 -4.20 -11.18 -5.97
N VAL A 137 -4.97 -10.58 -5.06
CA VAL A 137 -4.80 -9.18 -4.63
C VAL A 137 -4.87 -9.08 -3.11
N PHE A 138 -3.76 -8.73 -2.48
CA PHE A 138 -3.68 -8.57 -1.03
C PHE A 138 -3.23 -7.16 -0.67
N VAL A 139 -4.06 -6.38 0.02
CA VAL A 139 -3.74 -4.99 0.34
C VAL A 139 -3.73 -4.75 1.84
N GLY A 140 -2.66 -4.15 2.36
CA GLY A 140 -2.64 -3.61 3.70
C GLY A 140 -3.23 -2.20 3.74
N SER A 141 -4.21 -1.94 4.61
CA SER A 141 -4.72 -0.59 4.87
C SER A 141 -5.10 -0.44 6.34
N PHE A 142 -4.75 0.70 6.92
CA PHE A 142 -4.96 0.98 8.35
C PHE A 142 -6.03 2.05 8.59
N THR A 143 -6.07 3.09 7.76
CA THR A 143 -6.93 4.27 7.93
C THR A 143 -8.24 4.14 7.17
N SER A 144 -9.34 4.61 7.77
CA SER A 144 -10.67 4.68 7.16
C SER A 144 -11.26 6.09 7.21
N ASP A 145 -10.38 7.10 7.18
CA ASP A 145 -10.73 8.52 7.32
C ASP A 145 -11.88 8.95 6.39
N TYR A 146 -11.82 8.56 5.11
CA TYR A 146 -12.84 8.91 4.13
C TYR A 146 -14.20 8.26 4.41
N GLN A 147 -14.20 7.00 4.87
CA GLN A 147 -15.42 6.34 5.37
C GLN A 147 -15.98 7.09 6.59
N GLN A 148 -15.13 7.52 7.52
CA GLN A 148 -15.58 8.27 8.71
C GLN A 148 -16.15 9.65 8.34
N MET A 149 -15.60 10.32 7.34
CA MET A 149 -16.18 11.55 6.79
C MET A 149 -17.54 11.28 6.16
N SER A 150 -17.65 10.24 5.33
CA SER A 150 -18.87 9.88 4.60
C SER A 150 -20.06 9.62 5.52
N ILE A 151 -19.86 8.96 6.66
CA ILE A 151 -20.95 8.65 7.59
C ILE A 151 -21.45 9.87 8.38
N ARG A 152 -20.64 10.93 8.47
CA ARG A 152 -20.96 12.17 9.18
C ARG A 152 -21.70 13.17 8.30
N ASP A 153 -21.68 12.98 6.98
CA ASP A 153 -22.35 13.83 6.00
C ASP A 153 -23.67 13.18 5.52
N PRO A 154 -24.84 13.69 5.90
CA PRO A 154 -26.13 13.18 5.44
C PRO A 154 -26.34 13.26 3.93
N ASP A 155 -25.66 14.20 3.26
CA ASP A 155 -25.75 14.37 1.80
C ASP A 155 -24.82 13.38 1.08
N PHE A 156 -23.91 12.73 1.80
CA PHE A 156 -23.07 11.64 1.29
C PHE A 156 -23.84 10.30 1.23
N ARG A 157 -25.01 10.29 0.59
CA ARG A 157 -25.90 9.12 0.45
C ARG A 157 -26.20 8.83 -1.02
N HIS A 158 -25.19 8.33 -1.73
CA HIS A 158 -25.29 7.91 -3.13
C HIS A 158 -25.16 6.40 -3.29
N ASN A 159 -25.64 5.85 -4.41
CA ASN A 159 -25.57 4.41 -4.73
C ASN A 159 -24.12 3.87 -4.81
N TYR A 160 -23.13 4.76 -4.97
CA TYR A 160 -21.71 4.39 -5.01
C TYR A 160 -21.04 4.47 -3.63
N ALA A 161 -21.66 5.08 -2.63
CA ALA A 161 -21.03 5.29 -1.33
C ALA A 161 -20.64 3.97 -0.67
N ALA A 162 -21.51 2.96 -0.71
CA ALA A 162 -21.27 1.66 -0.08
C ALA A 162 -19.99 0.97 -0.59
N THR A 163 -19.75 0.99 -1.91
CA THR A 163 -18.55 0.37 -2.51
C THR A 163 -17.39 1.34 -2.63
N GLY A 164 -17.65 2.65 -2.54
CA GLY A 164 -16.65 3.68 -2.72
C GLY A 164 -15.78 3.90 -1.49
N VAL A 165 -16.31 3.70 -0.28
CA VAL A 165 -15.57 4.05 0.96
C VAL A 165 -15.20 2.85 1.83
N ASP A 166 -15.70 1.64 1.52
CA ASP A 166 -15.39 0.44 2.30
C ASP A 166 -13.91 0.05 2.12
N PRO A 167 -13.12 -0.03 3.20
CA PRO A 167 -11.72 -0.48 3.14
C PRO A 167 -11.57 -1.88 2.53
N GLY A 168 -12.54 -2.78 2.75
CA GLY A 168 -12.55 -4.13 2.17
C GLY A 168 -12.67 -4.15 0.65
N ILE A 169 -13.13 -3.05 0.03
CA ILE A 169 -13.28 -2.95 -1.42
C ILE A 169 -11.97 -2.53 -2.12
N ILE A 170 -10.95 -2.05 -1.38
CA ILE A 170 -9.67 -1.62 -2.00
C ILE A 170 -9.07 -2.75 -2.85
N SER A 171 -8.90 -3.95 -2.28
CA SER A 171 -8.38 -5.12 -3.02
C SER A 171 -9.35 -5.63 -4.09
N ASN A 172 -10.65 -5.66 -3.79
CA ASN A 172 -11.67 -6.19 -4.70
C ASN A 172 -11.83 -5.32 -5.94
N ARG A 173 -11.68 -4.00 -5.82
CA ARG A 173 -11.77 -3.07 -6.95
C ARG A 173 -10.60 -3.26 -7.93
N ILE A 174 -9.38 -3.50 -7.43
CA ILE A 174 -8.23 -3.87 -8.26
C ILE A 174 -8.54 -5.15 -9.04
N GLY A 175 -9.01 -6.19 -8.35
CA GLY A 175 -9.40 -7.45 -8.97
C GLY A 175 -10.50 -7.29 -10.02
N ASN A 176 -11.51 -6.47 -9.75
CA ASN A 176 -12.60 -6.20 -10.68
C ASN A 176 -12.13 -5.43 -11.93
N VAL A 177 -11.37 -4.35 -11.74
CA VAL A 177 -10.90 -3.48 -12.82
C VAL A 177 -9.93 -4.19 -13.76
N PHE A 178 -9.02 -5.00 -13.21
CA PHE A 178 -8.06 -5.77 -14.01
C PHE A 178 -8.52 -7.19 -14.35
N ASN A 179 -9.78 -7.54 -14.02
CA ASN A 179 -10.38 -8.85 -14.28
C ASN A 179 -9.55 -10.02 -13.72
N LEU A 180 -9.23 -10.00 -12.42
CA LEU A 180 -8.39 -11.00 -11.75
C LEU A 180 -9.27 -12.00 -10.98
N ASN A 181 -8.96 -13.29 -11.13
CA ASN A 181 -9.77 -14.39 -10.59
C ASN A 181 -9.19 -15.03 -9.31
N GLY A 182 -8.03 -14.55 -8.82
CA GLY A 182 -7.41 -15.09 -7.61
C GLY A 182 -8.03 -14.54 -6.32
N PRO A 183 -7.61 -15.09 -5.15
CA PRO A 183 -8.05 -14.60 -3.85
C PRO A 183 -7.81 -13.10 -3.67
N SER A 184 -8.77 -12.39 -3.07
CA SER A 184 -8.66 -10.95 -2.83
C SER A 184 -9.14 -10.56 -1.43
N PHE A 185 -8.32 -9.83 -0.68
CA PHE A 185 -8.73 -9.22 0.58
C PHE A 185 -7.85 -8.03 0.98
N THR A 186 -8.44 -7.18 1.83
CA THR A 186 -7.73 -6.09 2.51
C THR A 186 -7.55 -6.44 3.99
N ILE A 187 -6.35 -6.24 4.52
CA ILE A 187 -5.97 -6.59 5.89
C ILE A 187 -5.53 -5.36 6.68
N ASN A 188 -5.93 -5.29 7.94
CA ASN A 188 -5.50 -4.28 8.88
C ASN A 188 -4.89 -4.94 10.13
N THR A 189 -3.55 -4.90 10.20
CA THR A 189 -2.77 -5.20 11.41
C THR A 189 -1.97 -3.97 11.84
N ALA A 190 -2.54 -2.78 11.68
CA ALA A 190 -1.88 -1.49 11.88
C ALA A 190 -0.59 -1.36 11.04
N CYS A 191 0.54 -1.03 11.67
CA CYS A 191 1.81 -0.76 10.97
C CYS A 191 2.36 -1.96 10.19
N SER A 192 1.98 -3.20 10.52
CA SER A 192 2.45 -4.41 9.84
C SER A 192 1.57 -4.86 8.67
N SER A 193 0.50 -4.12 8.34
CA SER A 193 -0.53 -4.57 7.39
C SER A 193 0.02 -4.99 6.03
N SER A 194 0.93 -4.21 5.44
CA SER A 194 1.53 -4.53 4.13
C SER A 194 2.45 -5.76 4.17
N ILE A 195 3.16 -5.99 5.29
CA ILE A 195 3.98 -7.19 5.48
C ILE A 195 3.09 -8.43 5.69
N TYR A 196 1.97 -8.29 6.39
CA TYR A 196 0.97 -9.35 6.48
C TYR A 196 0.35 -9.69 5.12
N ALA A 197 0.08 -8.68 4.28
CA ALA A 197 -0.37 -8.90 2.90
C ALA A 197 0.68 -9.69 2.09
N LEU A 198 1.96 -9.30 2.18
CA LEU A 198 3.05 -10.03 1.52
C LEU A 198 3.22 -11.46 2.04
N HIS A 199 3.10 -11.66 3.34
CA HIS A 199 3.14 -12.98 3.96
C HIS A 199 2.04 -13.88 3.38
N ASN A 200 0.79 -13.41 3.36
CA ASN A 200 -0.31 -14.16 2.77
C ASN A 200 -0.12 -14.43 1.27
N ALA A 201 0.45 -13.48 0.53
CA ALA A 201 0.82 -13.69 -0.88
C ALA A 201 1.81 -14.83 -1.06
N CYS A 202 2.85 -14.87 -0.24
CA CYS A 202 3.85 -15.94 -0.29
C CYS A 202 3.21 -17.31 -0.01
N HIS A 203 2.30 -17.38 0.96
CA HIS A 203 1.58 -18.60 1.28
C HIS A 203 0.63 -19.04 0.16
N ALA A 204 -0.19 -18.13 -0.37
CA ALA A 204 -1.11 -18.42 -1.47
C ALA A 204 -0.37 -18.91 -2.73
N LEU A 205 0.77 -18.28 -3.06
CA LEU A 205 1.62 -18.71 -4.16
C LEU A 205 2.19 -20.12 -3.94
N ARG A 206 2.74 -20.41 -2.76
CA ARG A 206 3.30 -21.74 -2.44
C ARG A 206 2.25 -22.84 -2.43
N ASN A 207 1.05 -22.51 -1.95
CA ASN A 207 -0.10 -23.42 -1.95
C ASN A 207 -0.77 -23.57 -3.32
N ARG A 208 -0.37 -22.76 -4.32
CA ARG A 208 -0.96 -22.70 -5.65
C ARG A 208 -2.43 -22.27 -5.64
N ASP A 209 -2.83 -21.48 -4.65
CA ASP A 209 -4.13 -20.80 -4.63
C ASP A 209 -4.19 -19.71 -5.71
N CYS A 210 -3.03 -19.17 -6.08
CA CYS A 210 -2.84 -18.23 -7.19
C CYS A 210 -1.52 -18.48 -7.94
N ASP A 211 -1.38 -17.93 -9.14
CA ASP A 211 -0.16 -18.01 -9.95
C ASP A 211 0.73 -16.76 -9.85
N ALA A 212 0.11 -15.64 -9.53
CA ALA A 212 0.75 -14.38 -9.23
C ALA A 212 -0.04 -13.65 -8.13
N ALA A 213 0.54 -12.60 -7.55
CA ALA A 213 -0.18 -11.72 -6.65
C ALA A 213 0.24 -10.26 -6.82
N ILE A 214 -0.73 -9.35 -6.71
CA ILE A 214 -0.51 -7.93 -6.44
C ILE A 214 -0.57 -7.75 -4.92
N VAL A 215 0.52 -7.30 -4.34
CA VAL A 215 0.64 -7.03 -2.91
C VAL A 215 0.74 -5.53 -2.70
N GLY A 216 -0.26 -4.93 -2.07
CA GLY A 216 -0.37 -3.49 -1.88
C GLY A 216 -0.26 -3.04 -0.43
N GLY A 217 0.04 -1.76 -0.24
CA GLY A 217 -0.09 -1.05 1.02
C GLY A 217 -0.50 0.40 0.76
N VAL A 218 -1.51 0.88 1.49
CA VAL A 218 -1.99 2.25 1.35
C VAL A 218 -2.31 2.89 2.70
N ASN A 219 -1.89 4.15 2.85
CA ASN A 219 -2.25 5.01 3.96
C ASN A 219 -2.33 6.45 3.45
N LEU A 220 -3.49 7.09 3.62
CA LEU A 220 -3.68 8.52 3.35
C LEU A 220 -4.21 9.21 4.60
N ILE A 221 -3.90 10.49 4.76
CA ILE A 221 -4.29 11.26 5.93
C ILE A 221 -5.32 12.31 5.51
N MET A 222 -6.59 11.95 5.64
CA MET A 222 -7.70 12.78 5.14
C MET A 222 -8.36 13.59 6.25
N THR A 223 -8.28 13.16 7.51
CA THR A 223 -8.87 13.90 8.64
C THR A 223 -7.90 14.15 9.79
N VAL A 224 -8.33 15.05 10.67
CA VAL A 224 -7.63 15.41 11.90
C VAL A 224 -7.80 14.37 13.01
N ASP A 225 -8.84 13.53 12.95
CA ASP A 225 -9.23 12.64 14.06
C ASP A 225 -8.07 11.72 14.49
N GLN A 226 -7.40 11.08 13.52
CA GLN A 226 -6.29 10.18 13.82
C GLN A 226 -5.04 10.93 14.28
N HIS A 227 -4.82 12.17 13.82
CA HIS A 227 -3.75 13.04 14.34
C HIS A 227 -3.97 13.34 15.82
N MET A 228 -5.19 13.69 16.21
CA MET A 228 -5.51 13.97 17.61
C MET A 228 -5.34 12.76 18.51
N ASN A 229 -5.83 11.59 18.08
CA ASN A 229 -5.74 10.37 18.87
C ASN A 229 -4.28 9.97 19.09
N THR A 230 -3.46 10.01 18.05
CA THR A 230 -2.03 9.67 18.14
C THR A 230 -1.22 10.72 18.90
N ALA A 231 -1.54 12.01 18.77
CA ALA A 231 -0.92 13.07 19.58
C ALA A 231 -1.23 12.88 21.08
N LYS A 232 -2.47 12.51 21.44
CA LYS A 232 -2.86 12.22 22.83
C LYS A 232 -2.17 10.98 23.41
N LEU A 233 -1.81 10.01 22.56
CA LEU A 233 -1.01 8.86 22.99
C LEU A 233 0.45 9.22 23.27
N GLY A 234 0.91 10.42 22.88
CA GLY A 234 2.29 10.86 23.08
C GLY A 234 3.31 10.13 22.20
N ILE A 235 2.87 9.54 21.09
CA ILE A 235 3.72 8.75 20.18
C ILE A 235 4.21 9.54 18.96
N LEU A 236 3.71 10.76 18.76
CA LEU A 236 4.11 11.63 17.66
C LEU A 236 5.29 12.53 18.07
N SER A 237 6.27 12.64 17.19
CA SER A 237 7.35 13.61 17.36
C SER A 237 6.81 15.04 17.20
N PRO A 238 7.12 15.99 18.12
CA PRO A 238 6.81 17.41 17.96
C PRO A 238 7.40 18.02 16.68
N THR A 239 8.54 17.48 16.20
CA THR A 239 9.18 17.88 14.94
C THR A 239 8.61 17.19 13.70
N SER A 240 7.58 16.36 13.89
CA SER A 240 6.94 15.58 12.82
C SER A 240 7.91 14.70 12.03
N THR A 241 9.03 14.31 12.65
CA THR A 241 10.16 13.61 12.01
C THR A 241 10.51 12.37 12.81
N CYS A 242 10.94 11.30 12.14
CA CYS A 242 11.45 10.10 12.79
C CYS A 242 12.96 10.22 13.01
N HIS A 243 13.40 10.43 14.25
CA HIS A 243 14.83 10.43 14.63
C HIS A 243 15.31 9.01 14.96
N THR A 244 15.16 8.09 13.99
CA THR A 244 15.37 6.65 14.21
C THR A 244 16.79 6.36 14.69
N PHE A 245 16.89 5.77 15.89
CA PHE A 245 18.14 5.43 16.59
C PHE A 245 19.01 6.61 17.07
N ASP A 246 18.52 7.86 16.96
CA ASP A 246 19.22 9.04 17.47
C ASP A 246 18.89 9.29 18.96
N ALA A 247 19.78 10.00 19.67
CA ALA A 247 19.56 10.39 21.07
C ALA A 247 18.37 11.35 21.25
N SER A 248 17.95 12.03 20.17
CA SER A 248 16.79 12.92 20.12
C SER A 248 15.46 12.24 19.75
N ALA A 249 15.41 10.89 19.70
CA ALA A 249 14.19 10.15 19.42
C ALA A 249 13.05 10.50 20.39
N ASP A 250 11.98 11.11 19.86
CA ASP A 250 10.87 11.70 20.62
C ASP A 250 9.48 11.32 20.08
N GLY A 251 9.42 10.30 19.20
CA GLY A 251 8.20 9.82 18.54
C GLY A 251 8.41 9.62 17.04
N TYR A 252 7.32 9.44 16.30
CA TYR A 252 7.36 9.30 14.84
C TYR A 252 6.60 10.44 14.13
N GLY A 253 6.98 10.71 12.87
CA GLY A 253 6.22 11.57 11.96
C GLY A 253 5.21 10.76 11.15
N ARG A 254 3.95 11.21 11.11
CA ARG A 254 2.92 10.54 10.28
C ARG A 254 3.21 10.76 8.81
N ALA A 255 2.99 9.73 8.00
CA ALA A 255 3.25 9.75 6.58
C ALA A 255 2.08 9.16 5.76
N GLU A 256 1.81 9.76 4.62
CA GLU A 256 1.05 9.15 3.54
C GLU A 256 1.95 8.27 2.67
N GLY A 257 1.37 7.27 2.01
CA GLY A 257 2.12 6.41 1.11
C GLY A 257 1.24 5.35 0.46
N VAL A 258 1.59 5.02 -0.78
CA VAL A 258 0.95 3.97 -1.57
C VAL A 258 2.06 3.16 -2.23
N GLY A 259 2.01 1.84 -2.14
CA GLY A 259 2.98 0.97 -2.78
C GLY A 259 2.37 -0.35 -3.21
N ALA A 260 2.88 -0.91 -4.31
CA ALA A 260 2.49 -2.24 -4.76
C ALA A 260 3.72 -3.03 -5.25
N LEU A 261 3.64 -4.35 -5.08
CA LEU A 261 4.55 -5.34 -5.64
C LEU A 261 3.76 -6.34 -6.49
N TYR A 262 4.31 -6.74 -7.62
CA TYR A 262 3.81 -7.87 -8.41
C TYR A 262 4.77 -9.04 -8.20
N VAL A 263 4.25 -10.14 -7.67
CA VAL A 263 5.06 -11.26 -7.20
C VAL A 263 4.59 -12.58 -7.80
N LYS A 264 5.55 -13.48 -8.05
CA LYS A 264 5.32 -14.84 -8.56
C LYS A 264 6.23 -15.81 -7.82
N ARG A 265 5.91 -17.11 -7.88
CA ARG A 265 6.89 -18.14 -7.52
C ARG A 265 8.15 -17.95 -8.38
N LEU A 266 9.33 -18.10 -7.79
CA LEU A 266 10.59 -17.85 -8.49
C LEU A 266 10.75 -18.74 -9.73
N SER A 267 10.31 -20.00 -9.65
CA SER A 267 10.36 -20.91 -10.80
C SER A 267 9.48 -20.43 -11.97
N ASP A 268 8.28 -19.93 -11.68
CA ASP A 268 7.37 -19.38 -12.69
C ASP A 268 7.91 -18.07 -13.28
N ALA A 269 8.51 -17.21 -12.44
CA ALA A 269 9.14 -15.98 -12.92
C ALA A 269 10.28 -16.27 -13.91
N ILE A 270 11.11 -17.27 -13.60
CA ILE A 270 12.18 -17.72 -14.50
C ILE A 270 11.61 -18.35 -15.77
N ARG A 271 10.60 -19.21 -15.66
CA ARG A 271 9.93 -19.87 -16.80
C ARG A 271 9.37 -18.84 -17.78
N ASP A 272 8.72 -17.80 -17.24
CA ASP A 272 8.01 -16.82 -18.03
C ASP A 272 8.91 -15.65 -18.48
N GLY A 273 10.18 -15.63 -18.04
CA GLY A 273 11.15 -14.61 -18.41
C GLY A 273 10.89 -13.25 -17.77
N ASP A 274 10.23 -13.23 -16.60
CA ASP A 274 9.90 -12.00 -15.89
C ASP A 274 11.17 -11.31 -15.35
N PRO A 275 11.17 -9.98 -15.22
CA PRO A 275 12.18 -9.27 -14.45
C PRO A 275 12.21 -9.81 -13.01
N ILE A 276 13.39 -10.00 -12.42
CA ILE A 276 13.53 -10.41 -11.01
C ILE A 276 14.31 -9.31 -10.29
N ARG A 277 13.58 -8.45 -9.57
CA ARG A 277 14.14 -7.29 -8.85
C ARG A 277 14.62 -7.64 -7.44
N GLY A 278 14.10 -8.74 -6.89
CA GLY A 278 14.45 -9.26 -5.58
C GLY A 278 13.77 -10.60 -5.32
N VAL A 279 14.20 -11.30 -4.29
CA VAL A 279 13.66 -12.62 -3.92
C VAL A 279 13.30 -12.64 -2.43
N VAL A 280 12.02 -12.87 -2.14
CA VAL A 280 11.52 -13.14 -0.80
C VAL A 280 11.76 -14.61 -0.48
N ARG A 281 12.74 -14.85 0.40
CA ARG A 281 13.09 -16.21 0.84
C ARG A 281 12.13 -16.75 1.88
N ALA A 282 11.74 -15.91 2.83
CA ALA A 282 10.84 -16.27 3.90
C ALA A 282 10.13 -15.02 4.44
N THR A 283 8.96 -15.26 5.05
CA THR A 283 8.22 -14.29 5.82
C THR A 283 7.78 -14.97 7.11
N ALA A 284 7.65 -14.20 8.19
CA ALA A 284 7.14 -14.69 9.47
C ALA A 284 6.27 -13.60 10.09
N VAL A 285 5.20 -14.02 10.75
CA VAL A 285 4.28 -13.14 11.48
C VAL A 285 4.00 -13.76 12.85
N ASN A 286 3.86 -12.94 13.88
CA ASN A 286 3.60 -13.36 15.26
C ASN A 286 2.70 -12.34 15.99
N THR A 287 2.53 -12.50 17.30
CA THR A 287 1.77 -11.59 18.16
C THR A 287 2.62 -11.18 19.35
#